data_AF-A0A328PIL2-F1
#
_entry.id   AF-A0A328PIL2-F1
#
_cell.length_a   1.000
_cell.length_b   1.000
_cell.length_c   1.000
_cell.angle_alpha   90.00
_cell.angle_beta   90.00
_cell.angle_gamma   90.00
#
_symmetry.space_group_name_H-M   'P 1'
#
loop_
_entity.id
_entity.type
_entity.pdbx_description
1 polymer ?
#
loop_
_entity_poly.entity_id
_entity_poly.type
_entity_poly.pdbx_seq_one_letter_code
_entity_poly.pdbx_strand_id
1 'polypeptide(L)'
;MEKFLLKNGKEGDLYVGILCENTNVETDSGSLSYAWTGLFPSSLLASGDELAIGKKLDIKTKTVSKDEITTTTFESKVLKAPVAGTWKEKITNEGEFPITSISVSENTNIYLISY
;
A
#
# COMPACT_ATOMS: atom_id res chain seq x y z
N MET A 1 9.15 1.07 11.22
CA MET A 1 7.72 0.97 10.86
C MET A 1 6.81 1.57 11.93
N GLU A 2 6.76 1.05 13.16
CA GLU A 2 5.96 1.68 14.25
C GLU A 2 6.33 3.15 14.51
N LYS A 3 7.64 3.47 14.51
CA LYS A 3 8.12 4.85 14.63
C LYS A 3 7.59 5.80 13.54
N PHE A 4 7.35 5.31 12.32
CA PHE A 4 6.78 6.09 11.22
C PHE A 4 5.31 6.41 11.47
N LEU A 5 4.52 5.41 11.88
CA LEU A 5 3.10 5.60 12.20
C LEU A 5 2.90 6.54 13.40
N LEU A 6 3.71 6.36 14.45
CA LEU A 6 3.71 7.22 15.64
C LEU A 6 4.08 8.67 15.29
N LYS A 7 5.12 8.87 14.48
CA LYS A 7 5.57 10.22 14.07
C LYS A 7 4.54 10.96 13.22
N ASN A 8 3.73 10.25 12.44
CA ASN A 8 2.72 10.85 11.56
C ASN A 8 1.34 11.03 12.24
N GLY A 9 1.27 10.94 13.58
CA GLY A 9 0.02 11.15 14.31
C GLY A 9 -1.06 10.12 13.98
N LYS A 10 -0.65 8.94 13.51
CA LYS A 10 -1.53 7.79 13.23
C LYS A 10 -1.68 6.89 14.47
N GLU A 11 -1.45 7.47 15.64
CA GLU A 11 -1.55 6.83 16.95
C GLU A 11 -3.03 6.53 17.25
N GLY A 12 -3.45 5.29 16.96
CA GLY A 12 -4.84 4.83 17.09
C GLY A 12 -5.40 4.19 15.82
N ASP A 13 -4.80 4.43 14.65
CA ASP A 13 -5.15 3.74 13.42
C ASP A 13 -4.49 2.36 13.41
N LEU A 14 -5.30 1.30 13.33
CA LEU A 14 -4.82 -0.07 13.15
C LEU A 14 -4.39 -0.30 11.70
N TYR A 15 -3.09 -0.41 11.47
CA TYR A 15 -2.52 -0.80 10.18
C TYR A 15 -2.08 -2.27 10.20
N VAL A 16 -2.27 -2.95 9.07
CA VAL A 16 -1.69 -4.27 8.82
C VAL A 16 -0.59 -4.11 7.80
N GLY A 17 0.60 -4.62 8.14
CA GLY A 17 1.73 -4.71 7.23
C GLY A 17 1.63 -5.96 6.37
N ILE A 18 1.68 -5.78 5.05
CA ILE A 18 1.68 -6.86 4.08
C ILE A 18 3.00 -6.80 3.30
N LEU A 19 3.81 -7.85 3.42
CA LEU A 19 5.04 -8.02 2.66
C LEU A 19 4.68 -8.50 1.25
N CYS A 20 5.05 -7.72 0.23
CA CYS A 20 4.82 -8.05 -1.17
C CYS A 20 6.16 -8.19 -1.89
N GLU A 21 6.41 -9.40 -2.38
CA GLU A 21 7.57 -9.75 -3.19
C GLU A 21 7.08 -10.21 -4.57
N ASN A 22 7.77 -9.84 -5.65
CA ASN A 22 7.48 -10.27 -7.02
C ASN A 22 6.12 -9.79 -7.59
N THR A 23 5.78 -8.50 -7.46
CA THR A 23 4.48 -7.96 -7.88
C THR A 23 4.28 -7.77 -9.41
N ASN A 24 5.08 -8.44 -10.25
CA ASN A 24 5.09 -8.27 -11.71
C ASN A 24 4.26 -9.32 -12.45
N VAL A 25 2.97 -9.07 -12.62
CA VAL A 25 2.26 -9.82 -13.68
C VAL A 25 2.06 -8.94 -14.92
N GLU A 26 1.83 -7.63 -14.82
CA GLU A 26 1.69 -6.74 -15.99
C GLU A 26 2.01 -5.28 -15.63
N THR A 27 3.26 -4.83 -15.72
CA THR A 27 3.66 -3.46 -15.36
C THR A 27 4.06 -2.64 -16.58
N ASP A 28 3.21 -1.69 -16.95
CA ASP A 28 3.58 -0.56 -17.81
C ASP A 28 4.49 0.42 -17.02
N SER A 29 5.26 1.24 -17.74
CA SER A 29 6.16 2.24 -17.16
C SER A 29 5.43 3.18 -16.18
N GLY A 30 5.90 3.25 -14.92
CA GLY A 30 5.25 4.02 -13.83
C GLY A 30 4.73 3.17 -12.66
N SER A 31 5.03 1.87 -12.68
CA SER A 31 4.59 0.90 -11.68
C SER A 31 5.31 1.01 -10.34
N LEU A 32 4.67 0.51 -9.29
CA LEU A 32 5.26 0.38 -7.95
C LEU A 32 6.52 -0.48 -7.97
N SER A 33 7.38 -0.31 -6.95
CA SER A 33 8.59 -1.13 -6.78
C SER A 33 8.27 -2.64 -6.84
N TYR A 34 9.25 -3.43 -7.27
CA TYR A 34 9.12 -4.88 -7.38
C TYR A 34 8.96 -5.59 -6.03
N ALA A 35 9.47 -4.96 -4.98
CA ALA A 35 9.34 -5.40 -3.60
C ALA A 35 8.95 -4.21 -2.72
N TRP A 36 7.95 -4.40 -1.89
CA TRP A 36 7.50 -3.40 -0.93
C TRP A 36 6.75 -4.01 0.24
N THR A 37 6.78 -3.31 1.37
CA THR A 37 5.86 -3.56 2.48
C THR A 37 4.74 -2.54 2.43
N GLY A 38 3.50 -3.00 2.32
CA GLY A 38 2.32 -2.16 2.26
C GLY A 38 1.65 -2.08 3.61
N LEU A 39 1.44 -0.88 4.10
CA LEU A 39 0.68 -0.61 5.31
C LEU A 39 -0.74 -0.25 4.92
N PHE A 40 -1.66 -1.19 5.15
CA PHE A 40 -3.09 -1.02 4.85
C PHE A 40 -3.85 -0.72 6.14
N PRO A 41 -4.69 0.34 6.16
CA PRO A 41 -5.67 0.53 7.23
C PRO A 41 -6.56 -0.70 7.37
N SER A 42 -6.76 -1.19 8.60
CA SER A 42 -7.59 -2.36 8.90
C SER A 42 -9.05 -2.19 8.43
N SER A 43 -9.52 -0.94 8.30
CA SER A 43 -10.83 -0.61 7.76
C SER A 43 -11.02 -1.06 6.31
N LEU A 44 -9.95 -1.19 5.52
CA LEU A 44 -9.97 -1.67 4.13
C LEU A 44 -9.96 -3.20 4.03
N LEU A 45 -9.61 -3.89 5.12
CA LEU A 45 -9.42 -5.33 5.13
C LEU A 45 -10.71 -6.07 5.47
N ALA A 46 -11.00 -7.14 4.75
CA ALA A 46 -12.12 -8.02 5.04
C ALA A 46 -11.86 -8.76 6.37
N SER A 47 -12.88 -8.90 7.21
CA SER A 47 -12.79 -9.72 8.42
C SER A 47 -12.83 -11.20 8.03
N GLY A 48 -11.81 -11.99 8.36
CA GLY A 48 -11.82 -13.43 8.15
C GLY A 48 -10.50 -14.14 8.41
N ASP A 49 -10.55 -15.49 8.37
CA ASP A 49 -9.43 -16.42 8.57
C ASP A 49 -8.27 -16.23 7.58
N GLU A 50 -8.49 -15.49 6.49
CA GLU A 50 -7.48 -15.19 5.48
C GLU A 50 -6.39 -14.23 6.00
N LEU A 51 -6.68 -13.39 7.00
CA LEU A 51 -5.71 -12.48 7.63
C LEU A 51 -5.07 -13.12 8.87
N ALA A 52 -4.23 -14.13 8.66
CA ALA A 52 -3.40 -14.69 9.72
C ALA A 52 -1.92 -14.34 9.51
N ILE A 53 -1.23 -14.05 10.61
CA ILE A 53 0.21 -13.73 10.60
C ILE A 53 0.97 -14.88 9.91
N GLY A 54 1.83 -14.53 8.95
CA GLY A 54 2.65 -15.49 8.20
C GLY A 54 1.92 -16.21 7.05
N LYS A 55 0.65 -15.90 6.78
CA LYS A 55 -0.02 -16.40 5.57
C LYS A 55 0.46 -15.63 4.33
N LYS A 56 0.63 -16.38 3.24
CA LYS A 56 0.84 -15.80 1.91
C LYS A 56 -0.50 -15.40 1.31
N LEU A 57 -0.54 -14.24 0.68
CA LEU A 57 -1.74 -13.64 0.12
C LEU A 57 -1.41 -13.12 -1.29
N ASP A 58 -2.36 -13.26 -2.20
CA ASP A 58 -2.23 -12.70 -3.55
C ASP A 58 -2.82 -11.28 -3.55
N ILE A 59 -1.99 -10.29 -3.88
CA ILE A 59 -2.43 -8.92 -4.15
C ILE A 59 -2.08 -8.60 -5.59
N LYS A 60 -3.09 -8.24 -6.38
CA LYS A 60 -2.92 -7.71 -7.72
C LYS A 60 -2.90 -6.20 -7.65
N THR A 61 -1.98 -5.60 -8.38
CA THR A 61 -1.88 -4.15 -8.53
C THR A 61 -2.06 -3.76 -9.99
N LYS A 62 -2.78 -2.66 -10.23
CA LYS A 62 -2.87 -2.02 -11.54
C LYS A 62 -2.56 -0.55 -11.40
N THR A 63 -1.53 -0.08 -12.08
CA THR A 63 -1.10 1.32 -12.01
C THR A 63 -1.30 2.02 -13.34
N VAL A 64 -1.88 3.21 -13.31
CA VAL A 64 -2.10 4.07 -14.48
C VAL A 64 -1.65 5.49 -14.14
N SER A 65 -0.80 6.07 -14.99
CA SER A 65 -0.30 7.43 -14.83
C SER A 65 -0.91 8.33 -15.90
N LYS A 66 -1.50 9.45 -15.48
CA LYS A 66 -2.04 10.48 -16.38
C LYS A 66 -1.82 11.86 -15.78
N ASP A 67 -1.26 12.78 -16.56
CA ASP A 67 -1.09 14.20 -16.20
C ASP A 67 -0.48 14.40 -14.78
N GLU A 68 0.66 13.73 -14.52
CA GLU A 68 1.42 13.75 -13.25
C GLU A 68 0.71 13.14 -12.02
N ILE A 69 -0.46 12.55 -12.22
CA ILE A 69 -1.19 11.82 -11.18
C ILE A 69 -1.12 10.33 -11.51
N THR A 70 -0.57 9.56 -10.57
CA THR A 70 -0.53 8.10 -10.67
C THR A 70 -1.65 7.51 -9.82
N THR A 71 -2.43 6.60 -10.39
CA THR A 71 -3.47 5.86 -9.69
C THR A 71 -3.07 4.41 -9.62
N THR A 72 -3.07 3.83 -8.42
CA THR A 72 -2.90 2.38 -8.23
C THR A 72 -4.18 1.79 -7.66
N THR A 73 -4.65 0.72 -8.31
CA THR A 73 -5.73 -0.14 -7.81
C THR A 73 -5.15 -1.42 -7.22
N PHE A 74 -5.59 -1.78 -6.03
CA PHE A 74 -5.24 -2.98 -5.29
C PHE A 74 -6.44 -3.92 -5.26
N GLU A 75 -6.24 -5.16 -5.68
CA GLU A 75 -7.26 -6.21 -5.68
C GLU A 75 -6.72 -7.43 -4.93
N SER A 76 -7.47 -7.86 -3.91
CA SER A 76 -7.17 -9.07 -3.16
C SER A 76 -8.42 -9.55 -2.44
N LYS A 77 -8.50 -10.85 -2.14
CA LYS A 77 -9.58 -11.42 -1.33
C LYS A 77 -9.60 -10.90 0.10
N VAL A 78 -8.45 -10.47 0.61
CA VAL A 78 -8.33 -9.89 1.95
C VAL A 78 -8.78 -8.44 2.04
N LEU A 79 -9.09 -7.80 0.90
CA LEU A 79 -9.69 -6.46 0.87
C LEU A 79 -11.22 -6.61 0.83
N LYS A 80 -11.95 -5.72 1.52
CA LYS A 80 -13.43 -5.72 1.47
C LYS A 80 -13.98 -5.51 0.05
N ALA A 81 -13.24 -4.76 -0.75
CA ALA A 81 -13.49 -4.46 -2.14
C ALA A 81 -12.17 -3.99 -2.79
N PRO A 82 -12.07 -3.95 -4.13
CA PRO A 82 -10.96 -3.29 -4.81
C PRO A 82 -10.73 -1.86 -4.29
N VAL A 83 -9.48 -1.52 -3.97
CA VAL A 83 -9.11 -0.20 -3.44
C VAL A 83 -8.28 0.54 -4.47
N ALA A 84 -8.76 1.68 -4.93
CA ALA A 84 -7.97 2.59 -5.76
C ALA A 84 -7.50 3.79 -4.95
N GLY A 85 -6.28 4.23 -5.18
CA GLY A 85 -5.77 5.46 -4.59
C GLY A 85 -4.78 6.17 -5.50
N THR A 86 -4.68 7.48 -5.31
CA THR A 86 -3.82 8.35 -6.11
C THR A 86 -2.57 8.71 -5.34
N TRP A 87 -1.45 8.82 -6.05
CA TRP A 87 -0.19 9.30 -5.52
C TRP A 87 0.56 10.10 -6.59
N LYS A 88 1.49 10.93 -6.12
CA LYS A 88 2.49 11.59 -6.94
C LYS A 88 3.84 11.02 -6.54
N GLU A 89 4.87 11.11 -7.37
CA GLU A 89 6.25 10.64 -7.10
C GLU A 89 6.95 11.36 -5.93
N LYS A 90 6.21 11.84 -4.92
CA LYS A 90 6.78 12.28 -3.65
C LYS A 90 7.17 11.06 -2.83
N ILE A 91 8.43 10.71 -2.98
CA ILE A 91 9.18 9.88 -2.05
C ILE A 91 9.44 10.71 -0.80
N THR A 92 8.82 10.34 0.32
CA THR A 92 9.29 10.84 1.62
C THR A 92 10.40 9.89 2.08
N ASN A 93 11.65 10.38 2.11
CA ASN A 93 12.76 9.63 2.69
C ASN A 93 12.68 9.71 4.23
N GLU A 94 11.92 8.81 4.84
CA GLU A 94 11.96 8.61 6.29
C GLU A 94 12.95 7.49 6.63
N GLY A 95 14.23 7.86 6.75
CA GLY A 95 15.31 6.92 7.02
C GLY A 95 15.90 6.33 5.74
N GLU A 96 16.13 5.02 5.71
CA GLU A 96 16.86 4.32 4.64
C GLU A 96 15.97 3.91 3.44
N PHE A 97 14.64 3.85 3.63
CA PHE A 97 13.72 3.33 2.61
C PHE A 97 12.78 4.41 2.06
N PRO A 98 12.60 4.46 0.72
CA PRO A 98 11.63 5.35 0.10
C PRO A 98 10.19 4.94 0.47
N ILE A 99 9.38 5.90 0.92
CA ILE A 99 7.97 5.71 1.25
C ILE A 99 7.10 6.43 0.23
N THR A 100 6.19 5.68 -0.40
CA THR A 100 5.12 6.20 -1.27
C THR A 100 3.80 6.22 -0.50
N SER A 101 3.18 7.40 -0.39
CA SER A 101 1.86 7.55 0.22
C SER A 101 0.78 7.55 -0.87
N ILE A 102 -0.13 6.59 -0.78
CA ILE A 102 -1.27 6.44 -1.70
C ILE A 102 -2.53 6.90 -0.98
N SER A 103 -3.13 7.98 -1.47
CA SER A 103 -4.36 8.52 -0.91
C SER A 103 -5.58 7.81 -1.50
N VAL A 104 -6.30 7.11 -0.65
CA VAL A 104 -7.54 6.39 -0.98
C VAL A 104 -8.76 7.27 -0.73
N SER A 105 -8.73 8.06 0.34
CA SER A 105 -9.73 9.07 0.68
C SER A 105 -9.07 10.20 1.47
N GLU A 106 -9.82 11.25 1.82
CA GLU A 106 -9.31 12.41 2.58
C GLU A 106 -8.54 12.02 3.85
N ASN A 107 -8.96 10.93 4.51
CA ASN A 107 -8.37 10.50 5.79
C ASN A 107 -7.74 9.10 5.72
N THR A 108 -7.77 8.43 4.57
CA THR A 108 -7.28 7.06 4.40
C THR A 108 -6.13 7.04 3.43
N ASN A 109 -4.96 6.60 3.91
CA ASN A 109 -3.78 6.40 3.08
C ASN A 109 -3.27 4.96 3.21
N ILE A 110 -2.72 4.43 2.13
CA ILE A 110 -1.89 3.24 2.12
C ILE A 110 -0.44 3.71 2.00
N TYR A 111 0.47 3.14 2.77
CA TYR A 111 1.89 3.48 2.69
C TYR A 111 2.67 2.31 2.11
N LEU A 112 3.49 2.55 1.09
CA LEU A 112 4.35 1.56 0.49
C LEU A 112 5.80 1.88 0.79
N ILE A 113 6.46 0.98 1.51
CA ILE A 113 7.87 1.07 1.86
C ILE A 113 8.62 0.17 0.88
N SER A 114 9.37 0.76 -0.05
CA SER A 114 10.12 -0.01 -1.07
C SER A 114 11.55 -0.28 -0.58
N TYR A 115 12.11 -1.43 -0.95
CA TYR A 115 13.46 -1.88 -0.59
C TYR A 115 14.12 -2.64 -1.75
#